data_AF-A0A928JEZ0-F1
#
_entry.id   AF-A0A928JEZ0-F1
#
_cell.length_a   1.000
_cell.length_b   1.000
_cell.length_c   1.000
_cell.angle_alpha   90.00
_cell.angle_beta   90.00
_cell.angle_gamma   90.00
#
_symmetry.space_group_name_H-M   'P 1'
#
loop_
_entity.id
_entity.type
_entity.pdbx_description
1 polymer ?
#
loop_
_entity_poly.entity_id
_entity_poly.type
_entity_poly.pdbx_seq_one_letter_code
_entity_poly.pdbx_strand_id
1 'polypeptide(L)'
;MNGPRIVLDGLSMSLLFNAVVGLGFLLFPQAYSTMFPKEIRKAAAPYVDPKNVRKMKLILYPLYLFMFAYWAVSARFAGTEGFWPLFWTGYIEMTFVSVSDFLILDCCLPGKVRHRIKGAENCRAWERKEWLLKLAIPEHGLGWTLFVCPMTGLFVAGIGSIL
;
A
#
# COMPACT_ATOMS: atom_id res chain seq x y z
N MET A 1 -21.10 -1.71 -13.46
CA MET A 1 -20.15 -1.09 -12.51
C MET A 1 -20.78 0.17 -11.95
N ASN A 2 -20.70 0.39 -10.64
CA ASN A 2 -21.24 1.59 -9.96
C ASN A 2 -20.09 2.59 -9.68
N GLY A 3 -19.96 3.61 -10.53
CA GLY A 3 -18.85 4.58 -10.48
C GLY A 3 -18.73 5.36 -9.16
N PRO A 4 -19.79 6.02 -8.66
CA PRO A 4 -19.75 6.73 -7.39
C PRO A 4 -19.30 5.85 -6.22
N ARG A 5 -19.79 4.61 -6.14
CA ARG A 5 -19.37 3.65 -5.10
C ARG A 5 -17.88 3.30 -5.22
N ILE A 6 -17.39 3.00 -6.42
CA ILE A 6 -15.97 2.71 -6.68
C ILE A 6 -15.08 3.84 -6.15
N VAL A 7 -15.47 5.10 -6.39
CA VAL A 7 -14.73 6.28 -5.90
C VAL A 7 -14.77 6.36 -4.37
N LEU A 8 -15.94 6.21 -3.76
CA LEU A 8 -16.09 6.28 -2.30
C LEU A 8 -15.35 5.15 -1.58
N ASP A 9 -15.42 3.93 -2.09
CA ASP A 9 -14.74 2.77 -1.51
C ASP A 9 -13.22 2.85 -1.71
N GLY A 10 -12.77 3.32 -2.88
CA GLY A 10 -11.37 3.61 -3.14
C GLY A 10 -10.80 4.65 -2.19
N LEU A 11 -11.49 5.77 -1.99
CA LEU A 11 -11.07 6.83 -1.06
C LEU A 11 -11.10 6.36 0.40
N SER A 12 -12.14 5.61 0.79
CA SER A 12 -12.29 5.11 2.16
C SER A 12 -11.17 4.13 2.53
N MET A 13 -10.87 3.19 1.64
CA MET A 13 -9.77 2.24 1.86
C MET A 13 -8.39 2.90 1.69
N SER A 14 -8.27 3.95 0.88
CA SER A 14 -7.06 4.79 0.84
C SER A 14 -6.78 5.43 2.20
N LEU A 15 -7.79 6.05 2.82
CA LEU A 15 -7.66 6.65 4.15
C LEU A 15 -7.27 5.60 5.19
N LEU A 16 -7.98 4.46 5.21
CA LEU A 16 -7.68 3.36 6.14
C LEU A 16 -6.25 2.86 5.97
N PHE A 17 -5.84 2.58 4.73
CA PHE A 17 -4.51 2.05 4.42
C PHE A 17 -3.40 3.01 4.87
N ASN A 18 -3.48 4.27 4.46
CA ASN A 18 -2.48 5.28 4.82
C ASN A 18 -2.41 5.49 6.34
N ALA A 19 -3.54 5.49 7.03
CA ALA A 19 -3.57 5.61 8.48
C ALA A 19 -2.90 4.42 9.17
N VAL A 20 -3.22 3.18 8.77
CA VAL A 20 -2.64 1.98 9.36
C VAL A 20 -1.14 1.89 9.08
N VAL A 21 -0.72 2.13 7.83
CA VAL A 21 0.70 2.11 7.44
C VAL A 21 1.48 3.23 8.14
N GLY A 22 0.94 4.45 8.16
CA GLY A 22 1.54 5.58 8.85
C GLY A 22 1.68 5.37 10.36
N LEU A 23 0.63 4.90 11.04
CA LEU A 23 0.69 4.58 12.47
C LEU A 23 1.64 3.42 12.75
N GLY A 24 1.60 2.37 11.95
CA GLY A 24 2.53 1.25 12.05
C GLY A 24 3.99 1.70 11.90
N PHE A 25 4.27 2.60 10.97
CA PHE A 25 5.58 3.22 10.81
C PHE A 25 5.99 4.02 12.05
N LEU A 26 5.09 4.79 12.65
CA LEU A 26 5.40 5.56 13.86
C LEU A 26 5.71 4.66 15.06
N LEU A 27 5.05 3.51 15.18
CA LEU A 27 5.24 2.54 16.25
C LEU A 27 6.49 1.66 16.06
N PHE A 28 6.78 1.27 14.81
CA PHE A 28 7.85 0.33 14.48
C PHE A 28 8.71 0.81 13.30
N PRO A 29 9.34 2.00 13.36
CA PRO A 29 9.99 2.61 12.20
C PRO A 29 11.08 1.71 11.59
N GLN A 30 11.84 0.98 12.41
CA GLN A 30 12.91 0.10 11.91
C GLN A 30 12.35 -1.10 11.14
N ALA A 31 11.17 -1.59 11.48
CA ALA A 31 10.54 -2.67 10.72
C ALA A 31 10.19 -2.21 9.30
N TYR A 32 9.66 -1.00 9.16
CA TYR A 32 9.30 -0.42 7.87
C TYR A 32 10.52 -0.08 7.00
N SER A 33 11.69 0.14 7.60
CA SER A 33 12.95 0.30 6.84
C SER A 33 13.29 -0.88 5.93
N THR A 34 12.68 -2.06 6.15
CA THR A 34 12.84 -3.23 5.29
C THR A 34 12.17 -3.09 3.91
N MET A 35 11.25 -2.14 3.77
CA MET A 35 10.53 -1.82 2.52
C MET A 35 11.13 -0.59 1.79
N PHE A 36 12.09 0.10 2.41
CA PHE A 36 12.71 1.31 1.87
C PHE A 36 13.81 0.99 0.82
N PRO A 37 14.37 2.02 0.13
CA PRO A 37 15.44 1.80 -0.84
C PRO A 37 16.60 0.97 -0.27
N LYS A 38 17.27 0.22 -1.14
CA LYS A 38 18.30 -0.77 -0.78
C LYS A 38 19.37 -0.18 0.15
N GLU A 39 19.75 1.07 -0.06
CA GLU A 39 20.75 1.81 0.71
C GLU A 39 20.28 2.05 2.15
N ILE A 40 19.05 2.52 2.35
CA ILE A 40 18.46 2.72 3.68
C ILE A 40 18.28 1.38 4.38
N ARG A 41 17.77 0.36 3.68
CA ARG A 41 17.59 -0.98 4.24
C ARG A 41 18.89 -1.58 4.74
N LYS A 42 19.98 -1.43 3.99
CA LYS A 42 21.31 -1.91 4.40
C LYS A 42 21.84 -1.16 5.61
N ALA A 43 21.70 0.17 5.61
CA ALA A 43 22.18 1.02 6.70
C ALA A 43 21.40 0.79 8.00
N ALA A 44 20.10 0.54 7.91
CA ALA A 44 19.23 0.28 9.04
C ALA A 44 19.29 -1.16 9.55
N ALA A 45 19.78 -2.12 8.75
CA ALA A 45 19.73 -3.56 9.05
C ALA A 45 20.23 -3.96 10.46
N PRO A 46 21.33 -3.40 11.00
CA PRO A 46 21.78 -3.74 12.36
C PRO A 46 20.78 -3.38 13.47
N TYR A 47 19.85 -2.47 13.19
CA TYR A 47 18.86 -1.95 14.14
C TYR A 47 17.47 -2.55 13.94
N VAL A 48 17.29 -3.46 12.99
CA VAL A 48 15.99 -4.10 12.70
C VAL A 48 15.76 -5.27 13.64
N ASP A 49 14.69 -5.20 14.42
CA ASP A 49 14.20 -6.35 15.22
C ASP A 49 13.26 -7.23 14.36
N PRO A 50 13.61 -8.51 14.12
CA PRO A 50 12.77 -9.45 13.39
C PRO A 50 11.35 -9.61 13.97
N LYS A 51 11.18 -9.47 15.29
CA LYS A 51 9.84 -9.56 15.93
C LYS A 51 8.96 -8.40 15.49
N ASN A 52 9.51 -7.19 15.36
CA ASN A 52 8.76 -6.02 14.89
C ASN A 52 8.46 -6.12 13.38
N VAL A 53 9.35 -6.71 12.58
CA VAL A 53 9.05 -7.03 11.16
C VAL A 53 7.90 -8.03 11.07
N ARG A 54 7.86 -9.04 11.94
CA ARG A 54 6.74 -9.99 11.99
C ARG A 54 5.43 -9.30 12.37
N LYS A 55 5.44 -8.41 13.36
CA LYS A 55 4.26 -7.61 13.73
C LYS A 55 3.78 -6.73 12.57
N MET A 56 4.68 -6.04 11.89
CA MET A 56 4.37 -5.24 10.70
C MET A 56 3.65 -6.10 9.65
N LYS A 57 4.19 -7.28 9.30
CA LYS A 57 3.56 -8.19 8.33
C LYS A 57 2.19 -8.71 8.81
N LEU A 58 2.05 -9.01 10.10
CA LEU A 58 0.77 -9.42 10.70
C LEU A 58 -0.27 -8.29 10.76
N ILE A 59 0.13 -7.03 10.55
CA ILE A 59 -0.80 -5.91 10.38
C ILE A 59 -1.14 -5.73 8.89
N LEU A 60 -0.11 -5.69 8.03
CA LEU A 60 -0.27 -5.38 6.61
C LEU A 60 -0.99 -6.48 5.82
N TYR A 61 -0.70 -7.77 6.05
CA TYR A 61 -1.35 -8.84 5.29
C TYR A 61 -2.85 -8.94 5.58
N PRO A 62 -3.33 -8.93 6.84
CA PRO A 62 -4.75 -8.90 7.12
C PRO A 62 -5.45 -7.64 6.59
N LEU A 63 -4.77 -6.49 6.59
CA LEU A 63 -5.30 -5.25 6.01
C LEU A 63 -5.61 -5.44 4.51
N TYR A 64 -4.67 -5.98 3.72
CA TYR A 64 -4.94 -6.25 2.30
C TYR A 64 -6.09 -7.24 2.10
N LEU A 65 -6.12 -8.34 2.86
CA LEU A 65 -7.20 -9.34 2.76
C LEU A 65 -8.56 -8.72 3.11
N PHE A 66 -8.61 -7.88 4.14
CA PHE A 66 -9.81 -7.13 4.52
C PHE A 66 -10.28 -6.22 3.38
N MET A 67 -9.37 -5.46 2.75
CA MET A 67 -9.71 -4.58 1.64
C MET A 67 -10.29 -5.35 0.45
N PHE A 68 -9.68 -6.48 0.08
CA PHE A 68 -10.18 -7.33 -1.01
C PHE A 68 -11.59 -7.85 -0.73
N ALA A 69 -11.81 -8.35 0.49
CA ALA A 69 -13.12 -8.84 0.91
C ALA A 69 -14.16 -7.72 0.96
N TYR A 70 -13.80 -6.56 1.54
CA TYR A 70 -14.67 -5.39 1.63
C TYR A 70 -15.14 -4.94 0.24
N TRP A 71 -14.22 -4.78 -0.70
CA TRP A 71 -14.55 -4.34 -2.06
C TRP A 71 -15.41 -5.35 -2.81
N ALA A 72 -15.12 -6.65 -2.68
CA ALA A 72 -15.96 -7.69 -3.29
C ALA A 72 -17.39 -7.67 -2.74
N VAL A 73 -17.54 -7.60 -1.41
CA VAL A 73 -18.85 -7.54 -0.75
C VAL A 73 -19.58 -6.25 -1.15
N SER A 74 -18.92 -5.09 -1.06
CA SER A 74 -19.51 -3.80 -1.41
C SER A 74 -19.98 -3.77 -2.88
N ALA A 75 -19.18 -4.31 -3.80
CA ALA A 75 -19.54 -4.39 -5.21
C ALA A 75 -20.78 -5.25 -5.45
N ARG A 76 -20.89 -6.41 -4.78
CA ARG A 76 -22.04 -7.33 -4.89
C ARG A 76 -23.30 -6.75 -4.27
N PHE A 77 -23.20 -6.13 -3.09
CA PHE A 77 -24.33 -5.43 -2.46
C PHE A 77 -24.85 -4.28 -3.33
N ALA A 78 -23.98 -3.65 -4.12
CA ALA A 78 -24.35 -2.62 -5.09
C ALA A 78 -24.82 -3.18 -6.44
N GLY A 79 -25.05 -4.48 -6.56
CA GLY A 79 -25.55 -5.14 -7.77
C GLY A 79 -24.53 -5.23 -8.91
N THR A 80 -23.22 -5.12 -8.63
CA THR A 80 -22.19 -5.37 -9.64
C THR A 80 -22.04 -6.87 -9.87
N GLU A 81 -22.28 -7.31 -11.10
CA GLU A 81 -22.24 -8.72 -11.48
C GLU A 81 -21.27 -8.97 -12.64
N GLY A 82 -20.83 -10.22 -12.77
CA GLY A 82 -19.91 -10.65 -13.80
C GLY A 82 -18.43 -10.40 -13.48
N PHE A 83 -17.58 -11.25 -14.04
CA PHE A 83 -16.15 -11.24 -13.76
C PHE A 83 -15.48 -9.91 -14.10
N TRP A 84 -15.65 -9.40 -15.33
CA TRP A 84 -14.97 -8.18 -15.78
C TRP A 84 -15.40 -6.91 -15.03
N PRO A 85 -16.70 -6.68 -14.77
CA PRO A 85 -17.12 -5.57 -13.91
C PRO A 85 -16.52 -5.61 -12.50
N LEU A 86 -16.44 -6.79 -11.89
CA LEU A 86 -15.82 -6.95 -10.56
C LEU A 86 -14.29 -6.78 -10.62
N PHE A 87 -13.65 -7.29 -11.66
CA PHE A 87 -12.21 -7.13 -11.87
C PHE A 87 -11.83 -5.65 -11.96
N TRP A 88 -12.50 -4.89 -12.83
CA TRP A 88 -12.21 -3.47 -13.01
C TRP A 88 -12.56 -2.66 -11.77
N THR A 89 -13.58 -3.07 -11.03
CA THR A 89 -13.91 -2.50 -9.73
C THR A 89 -12.72 -2.58 -8.77
N GLY A 90 -12.22 -3.80 -8.50
CA GLY A 90 -11.09 -3.99 -7.59
C GLY A 90 -9.80 -3.35 -8.10
N TYR A 91 -9.56 -3.38 -9.41
CA TYR A 91 -8.41 -2.71 -10.03
C TYR A 91 -8.43 -1.20 -9.77
N ILE A 92 -9.56 -0.55 -10.01
CA ILE A 92 -9.69 0.90 -9.85
C ILE A 92 -9.58 1.27 -8.36
N GLU A 93 -10.27 0.55 -7.48
CA GLU A 93 -10.23 0.82 -6.03
C GLU A 93 -8.82 0.66 -5.45
N MET A 94 -8.05 -0.36 -5.88
CA MET A 94 -6.64 -0.47 -5.50
C MET A 94 -5.76 0.62 -6.12
N THR A 95 -6.11 1.10 -7.31
CA THR A 95 -5.40 2.24 -7.92
C THR A 95 -5.53 3.50 -7.06
N PHE A 96 -6.71 3.76 -6.46
CA PHE A 96 -6.86 4.85 -5.49
C PHE A 96 -5.89 4.70 -4.32
N VAL A 97 -5.78 3.48 -3.76
CA VAL A 97 -4.87 3.20 -2.64
C VAL A 97 -3.42 3.44 -3.06
N SER A 98 -2.98 2.88 -4.18
CA SER A 98 -1.63 3.07 -4.72
C SER A 98 -1.29 4.54 -4.95
N VAL A 99 -2.20 5.31 -5.57
CA VAL A 99 -1.98 6.75 -5.82
C VAL A 99 -1.93 7.53 -4.52
N SER A 100 -2.81 7.21 -3.55
CA SER A 100 -2.81 7.89 -2.26
C SER A 100 -1.55 7.61 -1.44
N ASP A 101 -1.07 6.37 -1.45
CA ASP A 101 0.18 5.94 -0.81
C ASP A 101 1.37 6.69 -1.40
N PHE A 102 1.48 6.71 -2.73
CA PHE A 102 2.48 7.48 -3.45
C PHE A 102 2.48 8.98 -3.06
N LEU A 103 1.30 9.59 -2.94
CA LEU A 103 1.21 11.01 -2.61
C LEU A 103 1.49 11.30 -1.13
N ILE A 104 1.01 10.45 -0.23
CA ILE A 104 1.07 10.69 1.20
C ILE A 104 2.37 10.13 1.77
N LEU A 105 2.60 8.83 1.62
CA LEU A 105 3.70 8.15 2.28
C LEU A 105 5.02 8.31 1.52
N ASP A 106 5.02 8.36 0.19
CA ASP A 106 6.26 8.55 -0.58
C ASP A 106 6.62 10.01 -0.85
N CYS A 107 5.65 10.84 -1.25
CA CYS A 107 5.95 12.23 -1.58
C CYS A 107 6.07 13.12 -0.33
N CYS A 108 5.34 12.85 0.76
CA CYS A 108 5.27 13.77 1.91
C CYS A 108 6.10 13.34 3.13
N LEU A 109 6.32 12.04 3.37
CA LEU A 109 6.94 11.57 4.62
C LEU A 109 8.47 11.41 4.63
N PRO A 110 9.17 10.91 3.59
CA PRO A 110 10.54 10.39 3.76
C PRO A 110 11.53 11.39 4.39
N GLY A 111 11.53 12.63 3.88
CA GLY A 111 12.38 13.70 4.41
C GLY A 111 12.05 14.13 5.84
N LYS A 112 10.79 13.97 6.27
CA LYS A 112 10.31 14.32 7.61
C LYS A 112 10.63 13.24 8.65
N VAL A 113 10.83 12.00 8.22
CA VAL A 113 10.92 10.84 9.12
C VAL A 113 12.30 10.19 9.16
N ARG A 114 13.28 10.67 8.38
CA ARG A 114 14.65 10.14 8.37
C ARG A 114 15.28 9.97 9.76
N HIS A 115 15.00 10.88 10.69
CA HIS A 115 15.52 10.86 12.07
C HIS A 115 14.99 9.69 12.90
N ARG A 116 13.92 9.03 12.46
CA ARG A 116 13.34 7.86 13.14
C ARG A 116 14.05 6.58 12.77
N ILE A 117 14.81 6.55 11.66
CA ILE A 117 15.48 5.36 11.15
C ILE A 117 16.96 5.37 11.55
N LYS A 118 17.25 4.67 12.65
CA LYS A 118 18.62 4.44 13.13
C LYS A 118 19.52 3.83 12.07
N GLY A 119 20.71 4.40 11.92
CA GLY A 119 21.77 3.95 11.01
C GLY A 119 21.66 4.53 9.60
N ALA A 120 20.51 5.11 9.23
CA ALA A 120 20.27 5.64 7.89
C ALA A 120 20.02 7.15 7.87
N GLU A 121 20.17 7.86 8.99
CA GLU A 121 19.74 9.26 9.17
C GLU A 121 20.32 10.21 8.11
N ASN A 122 21.57 9.96 7.71
CA ASN A 122 22.33 10.75 6.74
C ASN A 122 22.38 10.11 5.33
N CYS A 123 21.55 9.10 5.07
CA CYS A 123 21.57 8.38 3.79
C CYS A 123 21.07 9.29 2.67
N ARG A 124 21.83 9.35 1.56
CA ARG A 124 21.45 10.11 0.36
C ARG A 124 20.12 9.65 -0.25
N ALA A 125 19.73 8.38 -0.04
CA ALA A 125 18.45 7.86 -0.55
C ALA A 125 17.20 8.55 0.07
N TRP A 126 17.35 9.35 1.13
CA TRP A 126 16.29 10.24 1.62
C TRP A 126 16.05 11.47 0.74
N GLU A 127 16.98 11.82 -0.16
CA GLU A 127 16.79 12.90 -1.12
C GLU A 127 15.56 12.60 -1.99
N ARG A 128 14.65 13.56 -2.12
CA ARG A 128 13.38 13.38 -2.83
C ARG A 128 13.55 12.78 -4.22
N LYS A 129 14.54 13.26 -4.98
CA LYS A 129 14.82 12.74 -6.33
C LYS A 129 15.25 11.27 -6.29
N GLU A 130 16.14 10.91 -5.38
CA GLU A 130 16.61 9.53 -5.22
C GLU A 130 15.48 8.61 -4.78
N TRP A 131 14.70 9.03 -3.77
CA TRP A 131 13.55 8.27 -3.28
C TRP A 131 12.52 8.00 -4.38
N LEU A 132 12.10 9.06 -5.10
CA LEU A 132 11.09 8.92 -6.15
C LEU A 132 11.56 8.05 -7.30
N LEU A 133 12.79 8.25 -7.79
CA LEU A 133 13.28 7.52 -8.96
C LEU A 133 13.66 6.07 -8.67
N LYS A 134 14.14 5.76 -7.46
CA LYS A 134 14.61 4.42 -7.10
C LYS A 134 13.56 3.55 -6.42
N LEU A 135 12.54 4.15 -5.80
CA LEU A 135 11.48 3.42 -5.11
C LEU A 135 10.11 3.83 -5.62
N ALA A 136 9.62 5.03 -5.28
CA ALA A 136 8.20 5.34 -5.36
C ALA A 136 7.61 5.27 -6.78
N ILE A 137 8.29 5.81 -7.80
CA ILE A 137 7.79 5.78 -9.18
C ILE A 137 7.85 4.36 -9.77
N PRO A 138 8.97 3.61 -9.70
CA PRO A 138 8.99 2.22 -10.13
C PRO A 138 7.98 1.35 -9.38
N GLU A 139 7.83 1.56 -8.07
CA GLU A 139 6.89 0.84 -7.24
C GLU A 139 5.46 1.14 -7.67
N HIS A 140 4.97 2.38 -7.58
CA HIS A 140 3.57 2.69 -7.84
C HIS A 140 3.22 2.71 -9.34
N GLY A 141 4.10 3.28 -10.16
CA GLY A 141 3.90 3.44 -11.60
C GLY A 141 4.00 2.13 -12.38
N LEU A 142 4.79 1.16 -11.91
CA LEU A 142 4.96 -0.14 -12.59
C LEU A 142 4.54 -1.30 -11.69
N GLY A 143 5.15 -1.45 -10.52
CA GLY A 143 4.89 -2.57 -9.61
C GLY A 143 3.42 -2.69 -9.23
N TRP A 144 2.85 -1.63 -8.65
CA TRP A 144 1.46 -1.62 -8.24
C TRP A 144 0.52 -1.62 -9.44
N THR A 145 0.75 -0.74 -10.40
CA THR A 145 -0.14 -0.60 -11.57
C THR A 145 -0.22 -1.88 -12.40
N LEU A 146 0.89 -2.59 -12.62
CA LEU A 146 0.93 -3.77 -13.49
C LEU A 146 0.77 -5.11 -12.74
N PHE A 147 0.95 -5.13 -11.42
CA PHE A 147 0.86 -6.37 -10.64
C PHE A 147 -0.15 -6.27 -9.49
N VAL A 148 -0.01 -5.32 -8.57
CA VAL A 148 -0.87 -5.27 -7.37
C VAL A 148 -2.33 -4.93 -7.70
N CYS A 149 -2.58 -3.93 -8.57
CA CYS A 149 -3.92 -3.56 -9.00
C CYS A 149 -4.60 -4.69 -9.79
N PRO A 150 -3.96 -5.32 -10.80
CA PRO A 150 -4.54 -6.49 -11.47
C PRO A 150 -4.82 -7.67 -10.54
N MET A 151 -3.89 -8.00 -9.64
CA MET A 151 -4.12 -9.06 -8.65
C MET A 151 -5.31 -8.74 -7.75
N THR A 152 -5.46 -7.49 -7.34
CA THR A 152 -6.62 -7.06 -6.57
C THR A 152 -7.91 -7.22 -7.36
N GLY A 153 -7.92 -6.83 -8.64
CA GLY A 153 -9.04 -7.09 -9.53
C GLY A 153 -9.40 -8.58 -9.60
N LEU A 154 -8.39 -9.46 -9.72
CA LEU A 154 -8.60 -10.91 -9.71
C LEU A 154 -9.20 -11.42 -8.39
N PHE A 155 -8.70 -10.96 -7.24
CA PHE A 155 -9.24 -11.34 -5.93
C PHE A 155 -10.68 -10.84 -5.76
N VAL A 156 -10.96 -9.58 -6.09
CA VAL A 156 -12.30 -9.00 -5.99
C VAL A 156 -13.27 -9.72 -6.93
N ALA A 157 -12.86 -10.03 -8.15
CA ALA A 157 -13.67 -10.82 -9.08
C ALA A 157 -13.89 -12.26 -8.59
N GLY A 158 -12.86 -12.92 -8.07
CA GLY A 158 -12.94 -14.27 -7.54
C GLY A 158 -13.87 -14.36 -6.33
N ILE A 159 -13.68 -13.48 -5.34
CA ILE A 159 -14.52 -13.40 -4.14
C ILE A 159 -15.95 -12.98 -4.53
N GLY A 160 -16.10 -11.96 -5.37
CA GLY A 160 -17.43 -11.50 -5.79
C GLY A 160 -18.21 -12.54 -6.59
N SER A 161 -17.53 -13.43 -7.31
CA SER A 161 -18.22 -14.49 -8.09
C SER A 161 -18.74 -15.64 -7.22
N ILE A 162 -18.28 -15.78 -5.98
CA ILE A 162 -18.74 -16.80 -5.03
C ILE A 162 -19.74 -16.26 -4.00
N LEU A 163 -19.99 -14.94 -4.01
CA LEU A 163 -20.98 -14.24 -3.17
C LEU A 163 -22.29 -14.04 -3.94
#